data_AF-A0AAW5N2U8-F1
#
_entry.id   AF-A0AAW5N2U8-F1
#
_cell.length_a   1.000
_cell.length_b   1.000
_cell.length_c   1.000
_cell.angle_alpha   90.00
_cell.angle_beta   90.00
_cell.angle_gamma   90.00
#
_symmetry.space_group_name_H-M   'P 1'
#
loop_
_entity.id
_entity.type
_entity.pdbx_description
1 polymer ?
#
loop_
_entity_poly.entity_id
_entity_poly.type
_entity_poly.pdbx_seq_one_letter_code
_entity_poly.pdbx_strand_id
1 'polypeptide(L)'
;DEIVEMTLAIKAKILRVLQEKQVERLGRNRQIKLKFRLIACTNKNLEHEEAAGHIPQDHNYHLALNPINMPQLRERQNHIINMAESFI
;
A
#
# COMPACT_ATOMS: atom_id res chain seq x y z
N ASP A 1 -3.07 -2.07 4.49
CA ASP A 1 -4.07 -1.01 4.27
C ASP A 1 -3.42 0.32 4.60
N GLU A 2 -3.94 1.42 4.05
CA GLU A 2 -3.55 2.80 4.36
C GLU A 2 -2.03 3.03 4.43
N ILE A 3 -1.29 2.62 3.39
CA ILE A 3 0.19 2.61 3.40
C ILE A 3 0.81 3.99 3.66
N VAL A 4 0.09 5.07 3.35
CA VAL A 4 0.53 6.45 3.58
C VAL A 4 0.51 6.83 5.05
N GLU A 5 -0.36 6.23 5.86
CA GLU A 5 -0.46 6.54 7.30
C GLU A 5 0.65 5.90 8.13
N MET A 6 1.41 4.99 7.54
CA MET A 6 2.54 4.36 8.19
C MET A 6 3.63 5.38 8.53
N THR A 7 4.29 5.19 9.68
CA THR A 7 5.45 6.00 10.06
C THR A 7 6.58 5.86 9.03
N LEU A 8 7.38 6.90 8.86
CA LEU A 8 8.49 6.91 7.90
C LEU A 8 9.48 5.75 8.14
N ALA A 9 9.73 5.42 9.41
CA ALA A 9 10.59 4.29 9.78
C ALA A 9 10.06 2.93 9.28
N ILE A 10 8.73 2.73 9.30
CA ILE A 10 8.14 1.49 8.79
C ILE A 10 8.13 1.49 7.26
N LYS A 11 7.82 2.62 6.62
CA LYS A 11 7.92 2.79 5.16
C LYS A 11 9.33 2.42 4.65
N ALA A 12 10.38 2.93 5.30
CA ALA A 12 11.76 2.60 4.94
C ALA A 12 12.06 1.09 5.04
N LYS A 13 11.55 0.41 6.08
CA LYS A 13 11.69 -1.05 6.21
C LYS A 13 10.95 -1.82 5.11
N ILE A 14 9.74 -1.39 4.75
CA ILE A 14 8.97 -2.02 3.64
C ILE A 14 9.73 -1.88 2.33
N LEU A 15 10.28 -0.70 2.04
CA LEU A 15 11.08 -0.47 0.83
C LEU A 15 12.26 -1.44 0.75
N ARG A 16 12.98 -1.60 1.86
CA ARG A 16 14.09 -2.56 1.97
C ARG A 16 13.62 -4.00 1.72
N VAL A 17 12.49 -4.41 2.28
CA VAL A 17 11.92 -5.75 2.07
C VAL A 17 11.53 -5.97 0.59
N LEU A 18 11.00 -4.94 -0.08
CA LEU A 18 10.65 -4.99 -1.51
C LEU A 18 11.89 -5.15 -2.39
N GLN A 19 12.97 -4.43 -2.08
CA GLN A 19 14.23 -4.46 -2.83
C GLN A 19 15.03 -5.75 -2.55
N GLU A 20 15.24 -6.11 -1.28
CA GLU A 20 16.11 -7.22 -0.87
C GLU A 20 15.39 -8.58 -0.86
N LYS A 21 14.05 -8.59 -0.89
CA LYS A 21 13.19 -9.78 -0.73
C LYS A 21 13.51 -10.57 0.54
N GLN A 22 13.91 -9.85 1.59
CA GLN A 22 14.36 -10.42 2.86
C GLN A 22 13.85 -9.57 4.01
N VAL A 23 13.68 -10.21 5.17
CA VAL A 23 13.29 -9.53 6.41
C VAL A 23 14.10 -10.04 7.61
N GLU A 24 14.31 -9.19 8.59
CA GLU A 24 14.86 -9.52 9.89
C GLU A 24 13.78 -9.32 10.96
N ARG A 25 13.66 -10.26 11.90
CA ARG A 25 12.75 -10.10 13.05
C ARG A 25 13.38 -9.15 14.05
N LEU A 26 12.55 -8.37 14.75
CA LEU A 26 13.03 -7.51 15.83
C LEU A 26 13.79 -8.35 16.87
N GLY A 27 14.98 -7.89 17.26
CA GLY A 27 15.84 -8.59 18.22
C GLY A 27 16.57 -9.81 17.67
N ARG A 28 16.57 -10.05 16.35
CA ARG A 28 17.29 -11.19 15.73
C ARG A 28 17.99 -10.78 14.45
N ASN A 29 19.29 -11.05 14.36
CA ASN A 29 20.11 -10.71 13.17
C ASN A 29 20.05 -11.77 12.06
N ARG A 30 18.99 -12.60 12.03
CA ARG A 30 18.84 -13.64 11.00
C ARG A 30 17.94 -13.13 9.89
N GLN A 31 18.49 -13.02 8.69
CA GLN A 31 17.74 -12.72 7.48
C GLN A 31 16.89 -13.92 7.05
N ILE A 32 15.66 -13.64 6.64
CA ILE A 32 14.69 -14.62 6.14
C ILE A 32 14.30 -14.21 4.72
N LYS A 33 14.61 -15.06 3.74
CA LYS A 33 14.16 -14.86 2.35
C LYS A 33 12.66 -14.98 2.24
N LEU A 34 12.04 -14.09 1.47
CA LEU A 34 10.61 -14.02 1.27
C LEU A 34 10.28 -14.16 -0.22
N LYS A 35 9.20 -14.88 -0.50
CA LYS A 35 8.51 -14.87 -1.79
C LYS A 35 7.09 -14.41 -1.53
N PHE A 36 6.78 -13.17 -1.91
CA PHE A 36 5.49 -12.55 -1.63
C PHE A 36 5.04 -11.68 -2.81
N ARG A 37 3.75 -11.35 -2.81
CA ARG A 37 3.15 -10.33 -3.67
C ARG A 37 2.63 -9.23 -2.75
N LEU A 38 3.00 -7.98 -3.03
CA LEU A 38 2.46 -6.83 -2.29
C LEU A 38 1.18 -6.34 -2.97
N ILE A 39 0.15 -6.10 -2.17
CA ILE A 39 -1.03 -5.32 -2.54
C ILE A 39 -1.17 -4.26 -1.46
N ALA A 40 -1.21 -2.99 -1.88
CA ALA A 40 -1.34 -1.84 -1.00
C ALA A 40 -2.52 -0.98 -1.46
N CYS A 41 -3.10 -0.26 -0.52
CA CYS A 41 -4.20 0.67 -0.76
C CYS A 41 -4.01 1.90 0.13
N THR A 42 -4.60 3.00 -0.31
CA THR A 42 -4.62 4.29 0.38
C THR A 42 -5.84 5.07 -0.06
N ASN A 43 -6.44 5.80 0.88
CA ASN A 43 -7.49 6.79 0.61
C ASN A 43 -6.90 8.18 0.27
N LYS A 44 -5.60 8.38 0.49
CA LYS A 44 -4.87 9.62 0.18
C LYS A 44 -4.35 9.60 -1.26
N ASN A 45 -4.32 10.78 -1.88
CA ASN A 45 -3.70 10.98 -3.19
C ASN A 45 -2.17 10.91 -3.06
N LEU A 46 -1.56 9.92 -3.70
CA LEU A 46 -0.12 9.67 -3.61
C LEU A 46 0.72 10.81 -4.21
N GLU A 47 0.29 11.41 -5.32
CA GLU A 47 1.02 12.52 -5.97
C GLU A 47 1.07 13.75 -5.05
N HIS A 48 -0.04 14.04 -4.37
CA HIS A 48 -0.09 15.16 -3.42
C HIS A 48 0.79 14.91 -2.20
N GLU A 49 0.78 13.68 -1.66
CA GLU A 49 1.60 13.31 -0.49
C GLU A 49 3.10 13.23 -0.83
N GLU A 50 3.45 12.90 -2.08
CA GLU A 50 4.81 12.99 -2.60
C GLU A 50 5.25 14.45 -2.70
N ALA A 51 4.43 15.32 -3.29
CA ALA A 51 4.70 16.75 -3.39
C ALA A 51 4.83 17.43 -2.00
N ALA A 52 4.09 16.95 -1.01
CA ALA A 52 4.18 17.40 0.39
C ALA A 52 5.40 16.84 1.15
N GLY A 53 6.17 15.92 0.55
CA GLY A 53 7.35 15.31 1.18
C GLY A 53 7.03 14.27 2.26
N HIS A 54 5.78 13.85 2.40
CA HIS A 54 5.36 12.82 3.36
C HIS A 54 5.69 11.39 2.87
N ILE A 55 5.91 11.25 1.57
CA ILE A 55 6.31 10.01 0.91
C ILE A 55 7.56 10.30 0.08
N PRO A 56 8.68 9.59 0.33
CA PRO A 56 9.83 9.66 -0.56
C PRO A 56 9.47 9.18 -1.97
N GLN A 57 9.91 9.92 -2.99
CA GLN A 57 9.67 9.61 -4.41
C GLN A 57 9.99 8.16 -4.79
N ASP A 58 11.11 7.61 -4.29
CA ASP A 58 11.48 6.19 -4.50
C ASP A 58 10.44 5.21 -3.96
N HIS A 59 9.78 5.55 -2.85
CA HIS A 59 8.75 4.69 -2.25
C HIS A 59 7.50 4.63 -3.14
N ASN A 60 7.12 5.75 -3.74
CA ASN A 60 5.96 5.80 -4.64
C ASN A 60 6.21 4.96 -5.91
N TYR A 61 7.41 5.07 -6.51
CA TYR A 61 7.78 4.31 -7.70
C TYR A 61 7.71 2.78 -7.50
N HIS A 62 8.14 2.28 -6.34
CA HIS A 62 8.12 0.85 -6.04
C HIS A 62 6.72 0.31 -5.69
N LEU A 63 5.81 1.16 -5.19
CA LEU A 63 4.46 0.75 -4.81
C LEU A 63 3.45 0.89 -5.94
N ALA A 64 3.55 1.93 -6.76
CA ALA A 64 2.52 2.36 -7.68
C ALA A 64 2.78 1.94 -9.14
N LEU A 65 3.39 0.77 -9.37
CA LEU A 65 3.63 0.27 -10.73
C LEU A 65 2.34 0.06 -11.54
N ASN A 66 1.27 -0.40 -10.89
CA ASN A 66 -0.04 -0.63 -11.51
C ASN A 66 -1.16 -0.15 -10.56
N PRO A 67 -1.45 1.17 -10.52
CA PRO A 67 -2.49 1.69 -9.67
C PRO A 67 -3.87 1.26 -10.17
N ILE A 68 -4.71 0.76 -9.26
CA ILE A 68 -6.12 0.50 -9.52
C ILE A 68 -6.91 1.57 -8.78
N ASN A 69 -7.54 2.47 -9.53
CA ASN A 69 -8.45 3.45 -8.94
C ASN A 69 -9.80 2.79 -8.66
N MET A 70 -10.23 2.81 -7.40
CA MET A 70 -11.51 2.24 -6.99
C MET A 70 -12.57 3.35 -6.92
N PRO A 71 -13.55 3.39 -7.84
CA PRO A 71 -14.54 4.46 -7.85
C PRO A 71 -15.44 4.39 -6.62
N GLN A 72 -15.91 5.56 -6.19
CA GLN A 72 -16.80 5.67 -5.04
C GLN A 72 -18.15 5.02 -5.34
N LEU A 73 -18.87 4.53 -4.33
CA LEU A 73 -20.11 3.77 -4.57
C LEU A 73 -21.15 4.58 -5.38
N ARG A 74 -21.20 5.90 -5.19
CA ARG A 74 -22.08 6.82 -5.97
C ARG A 74 -21.80 6.83 -7.47
N GLU A 75 -20.59 6.45 -7.90
CA GLU A 75 -20.17 6.37 -9.31
C GLU A 75 -20.42 4.97 -9.90
N ARG A 76 -20.83 3.99 -9.07
CA ARG A 76 -21.12 2.60 -9.47
C ARG A 76 -22.46 2.13 -8.91
N GLN A 77 -23.52 2.89 -9.20
CA GLN A 77 -24.86 2.67 -8.64
C GLN A 77 -25.43 1.29 -8.95
N ASN A 78 -25.11 0.72 -10.12
CA ASN A 78 -25.54 -0.63 -10.52
C ASN A 78 -25.05 -1.73 -9.57
N HIS A 79 -24.03 -1.48 -8.74
CA HIS A 79 -23.51 -2.45 -7.78
C HIS A 79 -24.24 -2.39 -6.44
N ILE A 80 -25.02 -1.34 -6.18
CA ILE A 80 -25.62 -1.09 -4.86
C ILE A 80 -26.58 -2.22 -4.47
N ILE A 81 -27.47 -2.62 -5.38
CA ILE A 81 -28.47 -3.66 -5.11
C ILE A 81 -27.77 -4.99 -4.80
N ASN A 82 -26.90 -5.47 -5.69
CA ASN A 82 -26.16 -6.73 -5.48
C ASN A 82 -25.34 -6.73 -4.19
N MET A 83 -24.72 -5.60 -3.83
CA MET A 83 -24.00 -5.48 -2.56
C MET A 83 -24.95 -5.54 -1.36
N ALA A 84 -26.06 -4.79 -1.38
CA ALA A 84 -27.03 -4.78 -0.30
C ALA A 84 -27.65 -6.17 -0.05
N GLU A 85 -28.00 -6.89 -1.12
CA GLU A 85 -28.50 -8.26 -1.04
C GLU A 85 -27.48 -9.23 -0.40
N SER A 86 -26.18 -9.02 -0.59
CA SER A 86 -25.15 -9.87 0.03
C SER A 86 -24.98 -9.66 1.54
N PHE A 87 -25.53 -8.57 2.11
CA PHE A 87 -25.44 -8.25 3.54
C PHE A 87 -26.67 -8.68 4.35
N ILE A 88 -27.77 -9.06 3.70
CA ILE A 88 -29.04 -9.51 4.32
C ILE A 88 -29.08 -11.03 4.32
#